data_AF-A0ABD6CZ60-F1
#
_entry.id   AF-A0ABD6CZ60-F1
#
_cell.length_a   1.000
_cell.length_b   1.000
_cell.length_c   1.000
_cell.angle_alpha   90.00
_cell.angle_beta   90.00
_cell.angle_gamma   90.00
#
_symmetry.space_group_name_H-M   'P 1'
#
loop_
_entity.id
_entity.type
_entity.pdbx_description
1 polymer ?
#
loop_
_entity_poly.entity_id
_entity_poly.type
_entity_poly.pdbx_seq_one_letter_code
_entity_poly.pdbx_strand_id
1 'polypeptide(L)'
;ANRAATDAVAERIRAAAERTADEPGNVRGLVRRAADLSFDEVVGAWGDSPVAEFVPYGGRMTAAEGLAVVDTPSRFEEAATALAAAGASVVVHVTAEGIPSGHPIVPVLKVTGDGETAAILPDDVDVDARSTTPDALLDELRRVADGEQTATERHGLTKFAINRVGPSM
;
A
#
# COMPACT_ATOMS: atom_id res chain seq x y z
N ALA A 1 15.23 4.99 7.21
CA ALA A 1 16.64 5.30 6.87
C ALA A 1 17.62 4.22 7.34
N ASN A 2 17.50 3.72 8.58
CA ASN A 2 18.44 2.72 9.14
C ASN A 2 18.46 1.38 8.40
N ARG A 3 17.37 1.05 7.69
CA ARG A 3 17.25 -0.15 6.84
C ARG A 3 17.65 0.09 5.38
N ALA A 4 18.15 1.26 5.00
CA ALA A 4 18.52 1.52 3.61
C ALA A 4 19.75 0.69 3.20
N ALA A 5 19.72 0.14 1.98
CA ALA A 5 20.85 -0.63 1.44
C ALA A 5 22.07 0.25 1.12
N THR A 6 21.88 1.56 0.93
CA THR A 6 22.94 2.53 0.63
C THR A 6 22.67 3.87 1.30
N ASP A 7 23.72 4.69 1.49
CA ASP A 7 23.59 6.04 2.03
C ASP A 7 22.71 6.94 1.15
N ALA A 8 22.82 6.82 -0.17
CA ALA A 8 21.97 7.57 -1.11
C ALA A 8 20.48 7.24 -0.91
N VAL A 9 20.13 5.97 -0.70
CA VAL A 9 18.75 5.57 -0.39
C VAL A 9 18.34 6.11 0.98
N ALA A 10 19.24 6.08 1.98
CA ALA A 10 18.96 6.62 3.30
C ALA A 10 18.66 8.13 3.24
N GLU A 11 19.45 8.90 2.49
CA GLU A 11 19.25 10.34 2.28
C GLU A 11 17.90 10.65 1.65
N ARG A 12 17.51 9.90 0.61
CA ARG A 12 16.20 10.09 -0.04
C ARG A 12 15.03 9.81 0.91
N ILE A 13 15.14 8.76 1.73
CA ILE A 13 14.12 8.45 2.75
C ILE A 13 14.03 9.58 3.78
N ARG A 14 15.16 10.12 4.25
CA ARG A 14 15.17 11.24 5.22
C ARG A 14 14.54 12.49 4.62
N ALA A 15 14.93 12.86 3.40
CA ALA A 15 14.38 14.01 2.70
C ALA A 15 12.87 13.90 2.48
N ALA A 16 12.36 12.68 2.20
CA ALA A 16 10.93 12.45 2.08
C ALA A 16 10.20 12.62 3.42
N ALA A 17 10.75 12.07 4.50
CA ALA A 17 10.19 12.21 5.84
C ALA A 17 10.15 13.68 6.31
N GLU A 18 11.20 14.45 6.03
CA GLU A 18 11.28 15.89 6.33
C GLU A 18 10.21 16.69 5.58
N ARG A 19 9.99 16.37 4.29
CA ARG A 19 8.98 17.05 3.47
C ARG A 19 7.56 16.89 4.03
N THR A 20 7.25 15.74 4.61
CA THR A 20 5.91 15.42 5.11
C THR A 20 5.72 15.70 6.60
N ALA A 21 6.76 16.18 7.30
CA ALA A 21 6.74 16.32 8.77
C ALA A 21 5.63 17.25 9.29
N ASP A 22 5.30 18.29 8.53
CA ASP A 22 4.30 19.30 8.89
C ASP A 22 2.95 19.11 8.16
N GLU A 23 2.80 18.04 7.37
CA GLU A 23 1.57 17.78 6.65
C GLU A 23 0.51 17.17 7.61
N PRO A 24 -0.71 17.73 7.69
CA PRO A 24 -1.77 17.12 8.47
C PRO A 24 -2.14 15.77 7.85
N GLY A 25 -1.75 14.68 8.52
CA GLY A 25 -2.05 13.33 8.08
C GLY A 25 -3.56 13.13 7.91
N ASN A 26 -3.94 12.30 6.95
CA ASN A 26 -5.34 11.89 6.77
C ASN A 26 -5.74 10.99 7.96
N VAL A 27 -6.28 11.58 9.03
CA VAL A 27 -6.61 10.85 10.27
C VAL A 27 -7.85 9.99 10.04
N ARG A 28 -7.62 8.77 9.55
CA ARG A 28 -8.59 7.68 9.52
C ARG A 28 -8.42 6.78 10.75
N GLY A 29 -9.39 5.91 11.02
CA GLY A 29 -9.39 4.96 12.14
C GLY A 29 -8.13 4.11 12.21
N LEU A 30 -7.61 3.65 11.07
CA LEU A 30 -6.33 2.92 11.00
C LEU A 30 -5.14 3.81 11.40
N VAL A 31 -5.08 5.05 10.90
CA VAL A 31 -4.01 6.01 11.24
C VAL A 31 -4.04 6.36 12.72
N ARG A 32 -5.23 6.49 13.32
CA ARG A 32 -5.38 6.72 14.76
C ARG A 32 -4.89 5.54 15.59
N ARG A 33 -5.18 4.29 15.18
CA ARG A 33 -4.66 3.09 15.85
C ARG A 33 -3.14 2.94 15.66
N ALA A 34 -2.62 3.34 14.50
CA ALA A 34 -1.19 3.32 14.21
C ALA A 34 -0.41 4.42 14.93
N ALA A 35 -1.07 5.51 15.36
CA ALA A 35 -0.41 6.63 16.04
C ALA A 35 0.24 6.24 17.39
N ASP A 36 -0.29 5.21 18.05
CA ASP A 36 0.24 4.69 19.32
C ASP A 36 1.32 3.60 19.11
N LEU A 37 1.57 3.19 17.85
CA LEU A 37 2.56 2.19 17.49
C LEU A 37 3.91 2.83 17.13
N SER A 38 5.00 2.13 17.42
CA SER A 38 6.32 2.51 16.93
C SER A 38 6.39 2.38 15.40
N PHE A 39 7.33 3.09 14.78
CA PHE A 39 7.56 2.97 13.34
C PHE A 39 7.79 1.52 12.92
N ASP A 40 8.59 0.76 13.69
CA ASP A 40 8.90 -0.64 13.40
C ASP A 40 7.68 -1.54 13.49
N GLU A 41 6.74 -1.27 14.42
CA GLU A 41 5.46 -1.96 14.48
C GLU A 41 4.58 -1.63 13.27
N VAL A 42 4.56 -0.38 12.81
CA VAL A 42 3.79 0.05 11.63
C VAL A 42 4.36 -0.55 10.34
N VAL A 43 5.68 -0.61 10.20
CA VAL A 43 6.34 -1.15 9.00
C VAL A 43 6.70 -2.64 9.12
N GLY A 44 6.25 -3.33 10.18
CA GLY A 44 6.58 -4.74 10.41
C GLY A 44 6.19 -5.66 9.25
N ALA A 45 5.18 -5.28 8.47
CA ALA A 45 4.79 -5.98 7.24
C ALA A 45 5.89 -6.00 6.16
N TRP A 46 6.87 -5.09 6.23
CA TRP A 46 8.03 -5.06 5.32
C TRP A 46 9.12 -6.08 5.70
N GLY A 47 8.91 -6.87 6.77
CA GLY A 47 9.91 -7.80 7.31
C GLY A 47 11.19 -7.08 7.71
N ASP A 48 12.35 -7.71 7.55
CA ASP A 48 13.67 -7.15 7.91
C ASP A 48 14.54 -6.79 6.69
N SER A 49 14.03 -6.97 5.47
CA SER A 49 14.78 -6.72 4.23
C SER A 49 15.28 -5.28 4.15
N PRO A 50 16.52 -5.05 3.66
CA PRO A 50 16.99 -3.69 3.43
C PRO A 50 16.21 -3.04 2.29
N VAL A 51 15.96 -1.73 2.41
CA VAL A 51 15.35 -0.92 1.35
C VAL A 51 16.38 -0.72 0.25
N ALA A 52 16.23 -1.45 -0.85
CA ALA A 52 17.12 -1.44 -2.01
C ALA A 52 16.97 -0.17 -2.84
N GLU A 53 15.75 0.37 -2.93
CA GLU A 53 15.44 1.52 -3.78
C GLU A 53 14.41 2.44 -3.13
N PHE A 54 14.57 3.74 -3.33
CA PHE A 54 13.54 4.75 -3.05
C PHE A 54 13.06 5.35 -4.37
N VAL A 55 11.80 5.11 -4.72
CA VAL A 55 11.21 5.46 -6.01
C VAL A 55 10.35 6.71 -5.85
N PRO A 56 10.59 7.78 -6.61
CA PRO A 56 9.74 8.98 -6.53
C PRO A 56 8.36 8.70 -7.14
N TYR A 57 7.36 9.50 -6.77
CA TYR A 57 6.01 9.40 -7.35
C TYR A 57 6.05 9.40 -8.89
N GLY A 58 5.41 8.41 -9.52
CA GLY A 58 5.41 8.23 -10.98
C GLY A 58 6.70 7.67 -11.59
N GLY A 59 7.72 7.41 -10.78
CA GLY A 59 8.94 6.72 -11.19
C GLY A 59 8.73 5.22 -11.37
N ARG A 60 9.57 4.59 -12.20
CA ARG A 60 9.61 3.13 -12.38
C ARG A 60 10.71 2.54 -11.50
N MET A 61 10.40 1.44 -10.81
CA MET A 61 11.41 0.69 -10.06
C MET A 61 12.47 0.11 -11.02
N THR A 62 13.73 0.13 -10.59
CA THR A 62 14.87 -0.40 -11.37
C THR A 62 15.54 -1.58 -10.69
N ALA A 63 15.39 -1.72 -9.37
CA ALA A 63 15.80 -2.90 -8.62
C ALA A 63 15.06 -4.15 -9.14
N ALA A 64 15.80 -5.23 -9.39
CA ALA A 64 15.23 -6.49 -9.85
C ALA A 64 14.63 -7.32 -8.70
N GLU A 65 15.09 -7.10 -7.47
CA GLU A 65 14.68 -7.84 -6.27
C GLU A 65 14.83 -6.97 -5.01
N GLY A 66 14.20 -7.41 -3.92
CA GLY A 66 14.26 -6.77 -2.61
C GLY A 66 13.09 -5.82 -2.33
N LEU A 67 13.29 -4.91 -1.38
CA LEU A 67 12.27 -3.97 -0.92
C LEU A 67 12.51 -2.59 -1.54
N ALA A 68 11.53 -2.09 -2.30
CA ALA A 68 11.50 -0.70 -2.74
C ALA A 68 10.43 0.08 -1.98
N VAL A 69 10.74 1.33 -1.64
CA VAL A 69 9.78 2.27 -1.04
C VAL A 69 9.39 3.29 -2.11
N VAL A 70 8.10 3.41 -2.39
CA VAL A 70 7.56 4.40 -3.34
C VAL A 70 7.05 5.61 -2.56
N ASP A 71 7.48 6.79 -2.99
CA ASP A 71 7.07 8.08 -2.45
C ASP A 71 5.64 8.43 -2.90
N THR A 72 4.68 8.32 -1.98
CA THR A 72 3.25 8.47 -2.31
C THR A 72 2.51 9.34 -1.28
N PRO A 73 1.47 10.10 -1.70
CA PRO A 73 0.53 10.70 -0.76
C PRO A 73 -0.26 9.63 0.01
N SER A 74 -0.86 10.00 1.15
CA SER A 74 -1.58 9.05 2.02
C SER A 74 -2.94 8.58 1.48
N ARG A 75 -3.44 9.10 0.35
CA ARG A 75 -4.73 8.65 -0.22
C ARG A 75 -4.51 7.39 -1.06
N PHE A 76 -5.37 6.39 -0.86
CA PHE A 76 -5.24 5.10 -1.51
C PHE A 76 -5.17 5.20 -3.04
N GLU A 77 -6.03 6.00 -3.67
CA GLU A 77 -6.10 6.11 -5.13
C GLU A 77 -4.80 6.70 -5.73
N GLU A 78 -4.17 7.65 -5.03
CA GLU A 78 -2.90 8.25 -5.45
C GLU A 78 -1.73 7.30 -5.23
N ALA A 79 -1.72 6.60 -4.08
CA ALA A 79 -0.71 5.58 -3.77
C ALA A 79 -0.79 4.38 -4.73
N ALA A 80 -1.98 3.86 -5.00
CA ALA A 80 -2.20 2.78 -5.97
C ALA A 80 -1.72 3.16 -7.37
N THR A 81 -1.96 4.41 -7.78
CA THR A 81 -1.49 4.94 -9.07
C THR A 81 0.04 4.99 -9.13
N ALA A 82 0.70 5.41 -8.05
CA ALA A 82 2.15 5.42 -7.97
C ALA A 82 2.76 4.01 -7.96
N LEU A 83 2.15 3.06 -7.24
CA LEU A 83 2.57 1.66 -7.24
C LEU A 83 2.42 1.03 -8.63
N ALA A 84 1.32 1.30 -9.32
CA ALA A 84 1.13 0.88 -10.71
C ALA A 84 2.21 1.47 -11.63
N ALA A 85 2.53 2.77 -11.50
CA ALA A 85 3.60 3.42 -12.26
C ALA A 85 5.00 2.83 -11.93
N ALA A 86 5.22 2.42 -10.68
CA ALA A 86 6.45 1.76 -10.24
C ALA A 86 6.61 0.36 -10.86
N GLY A 87 5.53 -0.24 -11.36
CA GLY A 87 5.51 -1.55 -12.01
C GLY A 87 4.86 -2.66 -11.19
N ALA A 88 4.07 -2.33 -10.16
CA ALA A 88 3.36 -3.34 -9.37
C ALA A 88 2.39 -4.15 -10.25
N SER A 89 2.43 -5.47 -10.11
CA SER A 89 1.51 -6.40 -10.79
C SER A 89 0.25 -6.72 -9.98
N VAL A 90 0.33 -6.58 -8.65
CA VAL A 90 -0.80 -6.68 -7.71
C VAL A 90 -0.58 -5.64 -6.61
N VAL A 91 -1.64 -4.97 -6.17
CA VAL A 91 -1.61 -4.07 -5.00
C VAL A 91 -2.34 -4.75 -3.85
N VAL A 92 -1.64 -5.02 -2.75
CA VAL A 92 -2.25 -5.49 -1.51
C VAL A 92 -2.66 -4.28 -0.67
N HIS A 93 -3.97 -4.13 -0.45
CA HIS A 93 -4.52 -3.05 0.34
C HIS A 93 -5.01 -3.57 1.70
N VAL A 94 -4.23 -3.30 2.75
CA VAL A 94 -4.65 -3.55 4.13
C VAL A 94 -5.65 -2.49 4.56
N THR A 95 -6.88 -2.89 4.85
CA THR A 95 -7.99 -1.96 5.15
C THR A 95 -8.69 -2.30 6.46
N ALA A 96 -9.10 -1.26 7.20
CA ALA A 96 -9.90 -1.36 8.42
C ALA A 96 -11.20 -0.56 8.36
N GLU A 97 -11.49 0.07 7.21
CA GLU A 97 -12.69 0.88 6.99
C GLU A 97 -13.38 0.53 5.67
N GLY A 98 -12.82 -0.43 4.92
CA GLY A 98 -13.42 -0.93 3.67
C GLY A 98 -13.51 0.11 2.56
N ILE A 99 -12.42 0.83 2.28
CA ILE A 99 -12.38 1.85 1.22
C ILE A 99 -12.89 1.24 -0.10
N PRO A 100 -13.99 1.74 -0.70
CA PRO A 100 -14.59 1.16 -1.91
C PRO A 100 -13.89 1.71 -3.18
N SER A 101 -12.60 1.41 -3.28
CA SER A 101 -11.73 1.76 -4.40
C SER A 101 -10.88 0.55 -4.81
N GLY A 102 -10.84 0.26 -6.11
CA GLY A 102 -9.87 -0.62 -6.76
C GLY A 102 -8.92 0.20 -7.62
N HIS A 103 -8.47 -0.33 -8.76
CA HIS A 103 -7.65 0.40 -9.73
C HIS A 103 -7.92 -0.13 -11.16
N PRO A 104 -7.96 0.71 -12.20
CA PRO A 104 -8.30 0.27 -13.57
C PRO A 104 -7.24 -0.59 -14.28
N ILE A 105 -6.02 -0.66 -13.74
CA ILE A 105 -4.85 -1.27 -14.42
C ILE A 105 -4.23 -2.41 -13.61
N VAL A 106 -4.31 -2.36 -12.29
CA VAL A 106 -3.65 -3.34 -11.40
C VAL A 106 -4.70 -3.90 -10.45
N PRO A 107 -4.79 -5.22 -10.26
CA PRO A 107 -5.72 -5.81 -9.31
C PRO A 107 -5.38 -5.35 -7.89
N VAL A 108 -6.43 -5.06 -7.12
CA VAL A 108 -6.31 -4.64 -5.72
C VAL A 108 -6.86 -5.75 -4.84
N LEU A 109 -5.96 -6.48 -4.17
CA LEU A 109 -6.29 -7.52 -3.21
C LEU A 109 -6.54 -6.87 -1.85
N LYS A 110 -7.79 -6.90 -1.37
CA LYS A 110 -8.18 -6.28 -0.11
C LYS A 110 -8.03 -7.26 1.04
N VAL A 111 -7.19 -6.88 2.00
CA VAL A 111 -6.92 -7.66 3.20
C VAL A 111 -7.38 -6.87 4.42
N THR A 112 -8.08 -7.52 5.36
CA THR A 112 -8.41 -6.88 6.64
C THR A 112 -7.94 -7.72 7.81
N GLY A 113 -7.39 -7.07 8.84
CA GLY A 113 -7.21 -7.67 10.16
C GLY A 113 -8.28 -7.20 11.16
N ASP A 114 -9.22 -6.36 10.74
CA ASP A 114 -10.25 -5.79 11.59
C ASP A 114 -11.53 -6.63 11.53
N GLY A 115 -11.98 -7.08 12.69
CA GLY A 115 -13.07 -8.05 12.76
C GLY A 115 -14.44 -7.51 12.46
N GLU A 116 -14.65 -6.22 12.72
CA GLU A 116 -15.88 -5.54 12.38
C GLU A 116 -15.96 -5.33 10.87
N THR A 117 -14.86 -4.90 10.25
CA THR A 117 -14.74 -4.77 8.79
C THR A 117 -15.03 -6.09 8.08
N ALA A 118 -14.42 -7.19 8.51
CA ALA A 118 -14.65 -8.52 7.93
C ALA A 118 -16.12 -8.97 8.05
N ALA A 119 -16.81 -8.59 9.13
CA ALA A 119 -18.20 -8.99 9.36
C ALA A 119 -19.22 -8.14 8.58
N ILE A 120 -18.96 -6.84 8.43
CA ILE A 120 -19.89 -5.89 7.79
C ILE A 120 -19.68 -5.83 6.27
N LEU A 121 -18.46 -6.10 5.79
CA LEU A 121 -18.09 -6.01 4.38
C LEU A 121 -17.54 -7.34 3.81
N PRO A 122 -18.25 -8.48 4.00
CA PRO A 122 -17.74 -9.80 3.63
C PRO A 122 -17.54 -9.96 2.11
N ASP A 123 -18.29 -9.22 1.29
CA ASP A 123 -18.19 -9.29 -0.18
C ASP A 123 -17.15 -8.31 -0.76
N ASP A 124 -16.68 -7.35 0.04
CA ASP A 124 -15.71 -6.33 -0.38
C ASP A 124 -14.27 -6.60 0.10
N VAL A 125 -14.06 -7.67 0.90
CA VAL A 125 -12.76 -8.09 1.43
C VAL A 125 -12.40 -9.44 0.83
N ASP A 126 -11.19 -9.56 0.30
CA ASP A 126 -10.70 -10.82 -0.27
C ASP A 126 -10.15 -11.76 0.81
N VAL A 127 -9.43 -11.21 1.80
CA VAL A 127 -8.79 -12.00 2.86
C VAL A 127 -9.01 -11.41 4.25
N ASP A 128 -9.51 -12.23 5.17
CA ASP A 128 -9.50 -11.94 6.61
C ASP A 128 -8.22 -12.50 7.25
N ALA A 129 -7.29 -11.59 7.56
CA ALA A 129 -5.98 -11.92 8.12
C ALA A 129 -6.04 -12.59 9.51
N ARG A 130 -7.18 -12.51 10.22
CA ARG A 130 -7.34 -13.16 11.53
C ARG A 130 -7.57 -14.65 11.43
N SER A 131 -8.00 -15.13 10.26
CA SER A 131 -8.30 -16.54 10.00
C SER A 131 -7.45 -17.15 8.88
N THR A 132 -6.50 -16.38 8.33
CA THR A 132 -5.57 -16.82 7.29
C THR A 132 -4.18 -17.09 7.85
N THR A 133 -3.35 -17.80 7.09
CA THR A 133 -1.91 -17.96 7.36
C THR A 133 -1.10 -17.21 6.29
N PRO A 134 0.18 -16.91 6.54
CA PRO A 134 1.04 -16.30 5.52
C PRO A 134 1.10 -17.09 4.21
N ASP A 135 1.16 -18.43 4.28
CA ASP A 135 1.16 -19.29 3.10
C ASP A 135 -0.16 -19.21 2.33
N ALA A 136 -1.30 -19.19 3.03
CA ALA A 136 -2.61 -19.06 2.41
C ALA A 136 -2.79 -17.68 1.74
N LEU A 137 -2.27 -16.61 2.36
CA LEU A 137 -2.26 -15.27 1.75
C LEU A 137 -1.37 -15.24 0.50
N LEU A 138 -0.21 -15.91 0.52
CA LEU A 138 0.66 -16.02 -0.64
C LEU A 138 -0.03 -16.78 -1.78
N ASP A 139 -0.76 -17.84 -1.47
CA ASP A 139 -1.51 -18.59 -2.47
C ASP A 139 -2.68 -17.78 -3.06
N GLU A 140 -3.35 -16.94 -2.27
CA GLU A 140 -4.33 -15.96 -2.78
C GLU A 140 -3.67 -14.95 -3.73
N LEU A 141 -2.52 -14.39 -3.34
CA LEU A 141 -1.77 -13.45 -4.19
C LEU A 141 -1.37 -14.10 -5.52
N ARG A 142 -0.96 -15.37 -5.50
CA ARG A 142 -0.65 -16.15 -6.72
C ARG A 142 -1.88 -16.32 -7.61
N ARG A 143 -3.03 -16.69 -7.05
CA ARG A 143 -4.28 -16.82 -7.80
C ARG A 143 -4.66 -15.52 -8.51
N VAL A 144 -4.55 -14.38 -7.81
CA VAL A 144 -4.79 -13.07 -8.41
C VAL A 144 -3.77 -12.74 -9.51
N ALA A 145 -2.48 -13.05 -9.28
CA ALA A 145 -1.45 -12.88 -10.30
C ALA A 145 -1.68 -13.77 -11.55
N ASP A 146 -2.30 -14.93 -11.37
CA ASP A 146 -2.71 -15.85 -12.44
C ASP A 146 -4.04 -15.45 -13.12
N GLY A 147 -4.67 -14.35 -12.67
CA GLY A 147 -5.84 -13.73 -13.31
C GLY A 147 -7.18 -13.96 -12.62
N GLU A 148 -7.20 -14.53 -11.41
CA GLU A 148 -8.42 -14.53 -10.60
C GLU A 148 -8.79 -13.10 -10.17
N GLN A 149 -10.07 -12.75 -10.33
CA GLN A 149 -10.55 -11.40 -10.04
C GLN A 149 -10.65 -11.16 -8.54
N THR A 150 -10.17 -10.01 -8.07
CA THR A 150 -10.41 -9.56 -6.69
C THR A 150 -11.84 -9.03 -6.50
N ALA A 151 -12.28 -8.86 -5.25
CA ALA A 151 -13.57 -8.28 -4.90
C ALA A 151 -13.79 -6.93 -5.59
N THR A 152 -12.74 -6.10 -5.64
CA THR A 152 -12.84 -4.80 -6.31
C THR A 152 -13.09 -4.91 -7.80
N GLU A 153 -12.50 -5.90 -8.47
CA GLU A 153 -12.68 -6.13 -9.90
C GLU A 153 -14.07 -6.70 -10.19
N ARG A 154 -14.55 -7.65 -9.36
CA ARG A 154 -15.91 -8.19 -9.46
C ARG A 154 -16.99 -7.11 -9.30
N HIS A 155 -16.73 -6.12 -8.44
CA HIS A 155 -17.60 -4.96 -8.23
C HIS A 155 -17.39 -3.82 -9.26
N GLY A 156 -16.43 -3.95 -10.18
CA GLY A 156 -16.14 -2.92 -11.19
C GLY A 156 -15.55 -1.62 -10.62
N LEU A 157 -14.87 -1.69 -9.48
CA LEU A 157 -14.30 -0.52 -8.81
C LEU A 157 -12.98 -0.09 -9.46
N THR A 158 -13.02 0.91 -10.34
CA THR A 158 -11.87 1.32 -11.15
C THR A 158 -11.42 2.77 -10.90
N LYS A 159 -11.47 3.23 -9.66
CA LYS A 159 -11.08 4.60 -9.29
C LYS A 159 -9.55 4.74 -9.26
N PHE A 160 -9.03 5.85 -9.75
CA PHE A 160 -7.63 6.22 -9.63
C PHE A 160 -7.50 7.73 -9.48
N ALA A 161 -6.36 8.20 -8.98
CA ALA A 161 -6.06 9.61 -8.82
C ALA A 161 -4.58 9.85 -9.04
N ILE A 162 -4.26 10.99 -9.66
CA ILE A 162 -2.87 11.44 -9.83
C ILE A 162 -2.62 12.53 -8.81
N ASN A 163 -1.52 12.41 -8.05
CA ASN A 163 -1.11 13.44 -7.12
C ASN A 163 -0.91 14.78 -7.84
N ARG A 164 -1.53 15.84 -7.33
CA ARG A 164 -1.43 17.18 -7.90
C ARG A 164 -0.60 18.07 -7.01
N VAL A 165 0.44 18.65 -7.58
CA VAL A 165 1.23 19.68 -6.92
C VAL A 165 0.68 21.05 -7.31
N GLY A 166 0.08 21.75 -6.36
CA GLY A 166 -0.47 23.11 -6.54
C GLY A 166 -2.00 23.19 -6.66
N PRO A 167 -2.56 24.42 -6.65
CA PRO A 167 -4.00 24.64 -6.68
C PRO A 167 -4.59 24.21 -8.02
N SER A 168 -5.79 23.64 -7.98
CA SER A 168 -6.59 23.40 -9.18
C SER A 168 -7.49 24.61 -9.37
N MET A 169 -7.30 25.32 -10.48
CA MET A 169 -8.21 26.38 -10.91
C MET A 169 -9.46 25.80 -11.56
#